data_AF-A0A535SUY5-F1
#
_entry.id   AF-A0A535SUY5-F1
#
_cell.length_a   1.000
_cell.length_b   1.000
_cell.length_c   1.000
_cell.angle_alpha   90.00
_cell.angle_beta   90.00
_cell.angle_gamma   90.00
#
_symmetry.space_group_name_H-M   'P 1'
#
loop_
_entity.id
_entity.type
_entity.pdbx_description
1 polymer ?
#
loop_
_entity_poly.entity_id
_entity_poly.type
_entity_poly.pdbx_seq_one_letter_code
_entity_poly.pdbx_strand_id
1 'polypeptide(L)'
;MFDDFTQSINQYWTQTSIGGGKLRIVDSALRMEFPSAQSEQYVDAQIDDYSRLARSAFPWRPPLRMEVRARSSLPAAVANSTVEIARILRGTAGFGFWNYPFSLRGDILMLPESIWFFYASPPSNMALVPDVPGWGWKAQVVHSMRFSALPATIPTALTVAWARMTGTTQPAARWVQKLSGAHEALLPVEMDSWHTYSL
;
A
#
# COMPACT_ATOMS: atom_id res chain seq x y z
N MET A 1 12.80 15.16 -6.10
CA MET A 1 12.29 15.99 -4.98
C MET A 1 12.95 15.50 -3.70
N PHE A 2 13.23 16.39 -2.76
CA PHE A 2 13.85 16.07 -1.47
C PHE A 2 13.12 16.84 -0.37
N ASP A 3 12.81 16.18 0.75
CA ASP A 3 12.17 16.77 1.92
C ASP A 3 12.82 16.19 3.17
N ASP A 4 13.42 17.05 3.98
CA ASP A 4 14.09 16.69 5.23
C ASP A 4 13.24 17.02 6.47
N PHE A 5 12.02 17.53 6.26
CA PHE A 5 11.08 17.91 7.31
C PHE A 5 11.70 18.80 8.41
N THR A 6 12.69 19.64 8.09
CA THR A 6 13.32 20.54 9.06
C THR A 6 12.48 21.78 9.40
N GLN A 7 11.58 22.18 8.49
CA GLN A 7 10.74 23.36 8.64
C GLN A 7 9.24 22.97 8.62
N SER A 8 8.53 23.35 7.57
CA SER A 8 7.16 22.97 7.30
C SER A 8 7.10 21.87 6.24
N ILE A 9 5.97 21.17 6.18
CA ILE A 9 5.72 20.20 5.10
C ILE A 9 5.74 20.98 3.78
N ASN A 10 6.55 20.52 2.83
CA ASN A 10 6.68 21.19 1.54
C ASN A 10 5.31 21.34 0.86
N GLN A 11 5.03 22.53 0.31
CA GLN A 11 3.78 22.83 -0.42
C GLN A 11 3.53 21.92 -1.63
N TYR A 12 4.57 21.23 -2.10
CA TYR A 12 4.50 20.17 -3.10
C TYR A 12 3.55 19.05 -2.69
N TRP A 13 3.49 18.71 -1.40
CA TRP A 13 2.64 17.62 -0.91
C TRP A 13 1.18 18.05 -0.75
N THR A 14 0.29 17.24 -1.30
CA THR A 14 -1.10 17.19 -0.86
C THR A 14 -1.16 16.45 0.46
N GLN A 15 -1.90 17.01 1.42
CA GLN A 15 -2.04 16.47 2.77
C GLN A 15 -3.48 15.98 2.96
N THR A 16 -3.65 14.74 3.42
CA THR A 16 -4.93 14.14 3.77
C THR A 16 -4.94 13.77 5.25
N SER A 17 -6.00 14.17 5.96
CA SER A 17 -6.20 13.90 7.39
C SER A 17 -7.69 13.59 7.62
N ILE A 18 -8.02 12.31 7.79
CA ILE A 18 -9.39 11.80 7.93
C ILE A 18 -9.54 11.08 9.27
N GLY A 19 -10.72 11.16 9.89
CA GLY A 19 -11.04 10.36 11.08
C GLY A 19 -10.16 10.63 12.30
N GLY A 20 -9.52 11.81 12.38
CA GLY A 20 -8.60 12.16 13.45
C GLY A 20 -7.11 11.88 13.17
N GLY A 21 -6.78 11.49 11.94
CA GLY A 21 -5.39 11.49 11.47
C GLY A 21 -4.77 12.88 11.49
N LYS A 22 -3.47 12.94 11.79
CA LYS A 22 -2.70 14.16 11.96
C LYS A 22 -1.33 14.01 11.33
N LEU A 23 -0.88 15.09 10.71
CA LEU A 23 0.46 15.26 10.16
C LEU A 23 1.18 16.32 11.00
N ARG A 24 2.34 15.97 11.56
CA ARG A 24 3.14 16.87 12.40
C ARG A 24 4.61 16.69 12.11
N ILE A 25 5.34 17.79 12.02
CA ILE A 25 6.81 17.72 12.01
C ILE A 25 7.31 17.65 13.44
N VAL A 26 8.11 16.62 13.74
CA VAL A 26 8.74 16.41 15.05
C VAL A 26 10.14 15.86 14.80
N ASP A 27 11.16 16.51 15.37
CA ASP A 27 12.57 16.08 15.28
C ASP A 27 13.05 15.80 13.84
N SER A 28 12.77 16.73 12.91
CA SER A 28 13.09 16.59 11.47
C SER A 28 12.49 15.35 10.81
N ALA A 29 11.30 14.92 11.28
CA ALA A 29 10.54 13.84 10.68
C ALA A 29 9.06 14.22 10.58
N LEU A 30 8.40 13.80 9.50
CA LEU A 30 6.96 13.85 9.40
C LEU A 30 6.35 12.70 10.20
N ARG A 31 5.74 13.04 11.34
CA ARG A 31 4.92 12.13 12.13
C ARG A 31 3.51 12.07 11.56
N MET A 32 3.13 10.89 11.11
CA MET A 32 1.78 10.52 10.70
C MET A 32 1.14 9.74 11.85
N GLU A 33 0.12 10.28 12.49
CA GLU A 33 -0.45 9.70 13.70
C GLU A 33 -1.96 9.86 13.77
N PHE A 34 -2.61 8.97 14.50
CA PHE A 34 -3.98 9.13 14.99
C PHE A 34 -4.06 8.58 16.41
N PRO A 35 -4.86 9.18 17.31
CA PRO A 35 -4.92 8.77 18.71
C PRO A 35 -5.62 7.42 18.90
N SER A 36 -6.61 7.13 18.06
CA SER A 36 -7.42 5.91 18.10
C SER A 36 -8.15 5.73 16.79
N ALA A 37 -8.44 4.48 16.42
CA ALA A 37 -9.38 4.15 15.35
C ALA A 37 -10.57 3.38 15.96
N GLN A 38 -11.77 3.64 15.46
CA GLN A 38 -12.99 2.92 15.84
C GLN A 38 -13.37 1.94 14.74
N SER A 39 -14.09 0.87 15.10
CA SER A 39 -14.71 0.01 14.10
C SER A 39 -15.61 0.85 13.18
N GLU A 40 -15.62 0.53 11.88
CA GLU A 40 -16.45 1.19 10.86
C GLU A 40 -16.07 2.64 10.52
N GLN A 41 -15.06 3.22 11.16
CA GLN A 41 -14.56 4.56 10.84
C GLN A 41 -13.19 4.50 10.17
N TYR A 42 -13.10 5.09 8.99
CA TYR A 42 -11.82 5.25 8.29
C TYR A 42 -11.00 6.38 8.92
N VAL A 43 -9.72 6.12 9.18
CA VAL A 43 -8.76 7.07 9.72
C VAL A 43 -7.54 7.08 8.81
N ASP A 44 -7.06 8.27 8.47
CA ASP A 44 -5.96 8.43 7.51
C ASP A 44 -5.12 9.66 7.83
N ALA A 45 -3.80 9.50 7.71
CA ALA A 45 -2.81 10.56 7.78
C ALA A 45 -1.80 10.30 6.67
N GLN A 46 -1.95 11.02 5.56
CA GLN A 46 -1.23 10.74 4.31
C GLN A 46 -0.70 12.03 3.69
N ILE A 47 0.45 11.91 3.04
CA ILE A 47 0.88 12.87 2.01
C ILE A 47 0.96 12.18 0.65
N ASP A 48 0.65 12.93 -0.39
CA ASP A 48 0.79 12.47 -1.78
C ASP A 48 1.11 13.65 -2.71
N ASP A 49 1.52 13.36 -3.93
CA ASP A 49 1.80 14.37 -4.96
C ASP A 49 0.99 14.15 -6.24
N TYR A 50 -0.13 13.42 -6.14
CA TYR A 50 -0.93 13.05 -7.30
C TYR A 50 -2.40 13.50 -7.18
N SER A 51 -2.96 13.66 -5.98
CA SER A 51 -4.39 13.86 -5.74
C SER A 51 -4.97 15.15 -6.35
N ARG A 52 -4.10 16.12 -6.64
CA ARG A 52 -4.45 17.41 -7.28
C ARG A 52 -4.20 17.44 -8.79
N LEU A 53 -3.66 16.36 -9.36
CA LEU A 53 -3.22 16.30 -10.74
C LEU A 53 -4.10 15.34 -11.55
N ALA A 54 -4.26 15.64 -12.84
CA ALA A 54 -4.70 14.62 -13.79
C ALA A 54 -3.61 13.55 -13.94
N ARG A 55 -3.99 12.30 -14.23
CA ARG A 55 -3.04 11.18 -14.36
C ARG A 55 -1.93 11.44 -15.40
N SER A 56 -2.25 12.13 -16.50
CA SER A 56 -1.28 12.53 -17.53
C SER A 56 -0.20 13.50 -17.04
N ALA A 57 -0.45 14.16 -15.90
CA ALA A 57 0.44 15.15 -15.28
C ALA A 57 1.15 14.59 -14.03
N PHE A 58 1.09 13.28 -13.77
CA PHE A 58 1.86 12.69 -12.67
C PHE A 58 3.36 12.97 -12.86
N PRO A 59 4.07 13.39 -11.79
CA PRO A 59 5.39 14.01 -11.91
C PRO A 59 6.51 13.01 -12.19
N TRP A 60 6.30 11.73 -11.84
CA TRP A 60 7.34 10.71 -11.82
C TRP A 60 7.41 9.91 -13.13
N ARG A 61 8.62 9.81 -13.69
CA ARG A 61 8.92 8.99 -14.88
C ARG A 61 10.25 8.25 -14.68
N PRO A 62 10.36 6.97 -15.09
CA PRO A 62 11.63 6.28 -15.10
C PRO A 62 12.67 6.90 -16.05
N PRO A 63 13.98 6.72 -15.78
CA PRO A 63 14.54 6.12 -14.58
C PRO A 63 14.41 7.08 -13.39
N LEU A 64 14.08 6.53 -12.22
CA LEU A 64 13.95 7.28 -10.97
C LEU A 64 14.43 6.43 -9.80
N ARG A 65 14.74 7.08 -8.68
CA ARG A 65 15.01 6.44 -7.39
C ARG A 65 14.22 7.16 -6.32
N MET A 66 13.60 6.40 -5.43
CA MET A 66 13.01 6.92 -4.20
C MET A 66 13.80 6.41 -3.01
N GLU A 67 14.07 7.29 -2.05
CA GLU A 67 14.66 6.91 -0.77
C GLU A 67 13.82 7.49 0.36
N VAL A 68 13.46 6.65 1.32
CA VAL A 68 12.68 7.05 2.49
C VAL A 68 13.33 6.46 3.72
N ARG A 69 13.60 7.30 4.73
CA ARG A 69 13.97 6.83 6.07
C ARG A 69 12.73 6.86 6.95
N ALA A 70 12.31 5.70 7.46
CA ALA A 70 11.06 5.56 8.19
C ALA A 70 11.15 4.52 9.32
N ARG A 71 10.24 4.66 10.29
CA ARG A 71 9.90 3.66 11.31
C ARG A 71 8.44 3.80 11.72
N SER A 72 7.84 2.75 12.26
CA SER A 72 6.59 2.83 13.00
C SER A 72 6.84 3.21 14.47
N SER A 73 5.78 3.65 15.14
CA SER A 73 5.80 3.90 16.59
C SER A 73 5.64 2.62 17.42
N LEU A 74 5.14 1.54 16.80
CA LEU A 74 4.81 0.26 17.42
C LEU A 74 5.27 -0.90 16.53
N PRO A 75 5.62 -2.07 17.11
CA PRO A 75 5.97 -3.27 16.34
C PRO A 75 4.81 -3.76 15.46
N ALA A 76 5.15 -4.50 14.40
CA ALA A 76 4.19 -5.11 13.48
C ALA A 76 3.33 -6.18 14.17
N ALA A 77 2.04 -6.21 13.86
CA ALA A 77 1.15 -7.28 14.31
C ALA A 77 1.48 -8.61 13.61
N VAL A 78 1.39 -9.68 14.38
CA VAL A 78 1.66 -11.07 13.95
C VAL A 78 0.38 -11.89 13.95
N ALA A 79 0.41 -13.10 13.39
CA ALA A 79 -0.78 -13.94 13.17
C ALA A 79 -1.65 -14.18 14.42
N ASN A 80 -1.04 -14.28 15.61
CA ASN A 80 -1.74 -14.49 16.88
C ASN A 80 -2.08 -13.16 17.61
N SER A 81 -1.90 -12.00 16.97
CA SER A 81 -2.24 -10.70 17.56
C SER A 81 -3.76 -10.49 17.61
N THR A 82 -4.36 -10.70 18.78
CA THR A 82 -5.79 -10.39 19.04
C THR A 82 -6.00 -8.91 19.29
N VAL A 83 -7.23 -8.39 19.16
CA VAL A 83 -7.57 -6.97 19.41
C VAL A 83 -7.16 -6.49 20.81
N GLU A 84 -7.08 -7.40 21.78
CA GLU A 84 -6.71 -7.15 23.17
C GLU A 84 -5.21 -6.87 23.37
N ILE A 85 -4.35 -7.33 22.45
CA ILE A 85 -2.91 -7.03 22.52
C ILE A 85 -2.71 -5.53 22.27
N ALA A 86 -2.36 -4.83 23.34
CA ALA A 86 -1.97 -3.43 23.32
C ALA A 86 -0.57 -3.24 22.71
N ARG A 87 -0.27 -2.01 22.27
CA ARG A 87 1.06 -1.59 21.79
C ARG A 87 1.58 -2.35 20.55
N ILE A 88 0.67 -2.70 19.64
CA ILE A 88 0.99 -3.30 18.35
C ILE A 88 0.41 -2.43 17.23
N LEU A 89 1.10 -2.29 16.10
CA LEU A 89 0.62 -1.50 14.97
C LEU A 89 -0.52 -2.23 14.23
N ARG A 90 -1.66 -1.59 14.10
CA ARG A 90 -2.83 -2.11 13.37
C ARG A 90 -3.20 -1.22 12.19
N GLY A 91 -3.86 -1.82 11.20
CA GLY A 91 -4.24 -1.17 9.97
C GLY A 91 -3.17 -1.34 8.90
N THR A 92 -3.03 -0.32 8.06
CA THR A 92 -2.10 -0.29 6.93
C THR A 92 -1.15 0.89 7.04
N ALA A 93 0.06 0.72 6.53
CA ALA A 93 1.04 1.80 6.40
C ALA A 93 1.93 1.53 5.20
N GLY A 94 2.54 2.55 4.61
CA GLY A 94 3.43 2.33 3.48
C GLY A 94 3.74 3.60 2.73
N PHE A 95 4.57 3.44 1.70
CA PHE A 95 4.99 4.52 0.81
C PHE A 95 5.56 3.92 -0.47
N GLY A 96 5.45 4.65 -1.58
CA GLY A 96 5.94 4.23 -2.89
C GLY A 96 5.20 4.92 -4.01
N PHE A 97 5.33 4.37 -5.21
CA PHE A 97 4.65 4.85 -6.41
C PHE A 97 3.39 4.03 -6.66
N TRP A 98 2.30 4.73 -6.96
CA TRP A 98 1.01 4.14 -7.26
C TRP A 98 0.34 4.92 -8.39
N ASN A 99 -0.23 4.23 -9.39
CA ASN A 99 -0.89 4.88 -10.52
C ASN A 99 -2.32 5.41 -10.24
N TYR A 100 -2.79 5.29 -8.99
CA TYR A 100 -4.12 5.71 -8.56
C TYR A 100 -5.23 5.26 -9.55
N PRO A 101 -5.49 3.94 -9.63
CA PRO A 101 -6.34 3.34 -10.65
C PRO A 101 -7.82 3.69 -10.46
N PHE A 102 -8.20 4.05 -9.23
CA PHE A 102 -9.56 4.44 -8.84
C PHE A 102 -9.62 5.96 -8.73
N SER A 103 -10.14 6.63 -9.76
CA SER A 103 -10.37 8.07 -9.68
C SER A 103 -11.77 8.35 -9.16
N LEU A 104 -11.87 9.05 -8.03
CA LEU A 104 -13.12 9.66 -7.56
C LEU A 104 -13.61 10.79 -8.47
N ARG A 105 -12.78 11.23 -9.45
CA ARG A 105 -13.09 12.34 -10.37
C ARG A 105 -13.64 11.88 -11.72
N GLY A 106 -13.93 10.59 -11.89
CA GLY A 106 -14.52 10.05 -13.13
C GLY A 106 -13.51 9.75 -14.25
N ASP A 107 -12.21 9.65 -13.93
CA ASP A 107 -11.21 9.20 -14.91
C ASP A 107 -11.38 7.70 -15.24
N ILE A 108 -10.85 7.28 -16.39
CA ILE A 108 -10.83 5.88 -16.82
C ILE A 108 -10.20 5.01 -15.72
N LEU A 109 -10.95 4.01 -15.26
CA LEU A 109 -10.44 2.95 -14.38
C LEU A 109 -9.29 2.23 -15.08
N MET A 110 -8.13 2.23 -14.45
CA MET A 110 -6.96 1.48 -14.94
C MET A 110 -6.73 0.26 -14.08
N LEU A 111 -5.99 -0.71 -14.60
CA LEU A 111 -5.47 -1.77 -13.75
C LEU A 111 -4.42 -1.18 -12.78
N PRO A 112 -4.31 -1.73 -11.56
CA PRO A 112 -3.37 -1.22 -10.57
C PRO A 112 -1.92 -1.43 -11.03
N GLU A 113 -1.13 -0.38 -10.89
CA GLU A 113 0.33 -0.39 -10.99
C GLU A 113 0.90 0.22 -9.72
N SER A 114 1.77 -0.51 -9.04
CA SER A 114 2.47 0.01 -7.88
C SER A 114 3.86 -0.60 -7.74
N ILE A 115 4.74 0.17 -7.11
CA ILE A 115 5.98 -0.30 -6.53
C ILE A 115 6.13 0.43 -5.19
N TRP A 116 6.09 -0.32 -4.10
CA TRP A 116 6.00 0.27 -2.77
C TRP A 116 6.54 -0.64 -1.68
N PHE A 117 6.74 -0.04 -0.52
CA PHE A 117 6.81 -0.74 0.74
C PHE A 117 5.44 -0.63 1.42
N PHE A 118 4.82 -1.76 1.73
CA PHE A 118 3.45 -1.81 2.22
C PHE A 118 3.32 -2.77 3.41
N TYR A 119 2.68 -2.29 4.47
CA TYR A 119 2.33 -3.00 5.68
C TYR A 119 0.82 -3.16 5.75
N ALA A 120 0.39 -4.36 6.12
CA ALA A 120 -0.96 -4.60 6.62
C ALA A 120 -0.92 -5.52 7.84
N SER A 121 -1.64 -5.17 8.90
CA SER A 121 -1.82 -6.07 10.05
C SER A 121 -2.85 -7.17 9.75
N PRO A 122 -2.74 -8.36 10.37
CA PRO A 122 -3.88 -9.27 10.48
C PRO A 122 -5.12 -8.55 11.05
N PRO A 123 -6.35 -8.92 10.65
CA PRO A 123 -6.70 -10.03 9.76
C PRO A 123 -6.69 -9.67 8.25
N SER A 124 -6.03 -8.57 7.85
CA SER A 124 -5.93 -8.22 6.43
C SER A 124 -5.34 -9.38 5.62
N ASN A 125 -5.90 -9.63 4.44
CA ASN A 125 -5.48 -10.73 3.58
C ASN A 125 -5.33 -10.28 2.13
N MET A 126 -4.43 -9.33 1.89
CA MET A 126 -4.00 -8.93 0.55
C MET A 126 -2.92 -9.89 0.03
N ALA A 127 -3.30 -11.16 -0.15
CA ALA A 127 -2.42 -12.21 -0.66
C ALA A 127 -2.46 -12.23 -2.19
N LEU A 128 -1.59 -11.45 -2.85
CA LEU A 128 -1.50 -11.43 -4.32
C LEU A 128 -0.51 -12.48 -4.86
N VAL A 129 0.41 -12.95 -4.01
CA VAL A 129 1.45 -13.93 -4.35
C VAL A 129 1.24 -15.20 -3.51
N PRO A 130 1.18 -16.40 -4.12
CA PRO A 130 1.12 -17.66 -3.40
C PRO A 130 2.26 -17.78 -2.39
N ASP A 131 1.98 -18.42 -1.26
CA ASP A 131 2.93 -18.70 -0.18
C ASP A 131 3.50 -17.45 0.52
N VAL A 132 3.09 -16.24 0.12
CA VAL A 132 3.33 -15.00 0.87
C VAL A 132 2.06 -14.68 1.68
N PRO A 133 2.16 -14.47 3.01
CA PRO A 133 1.02 -14.06 3.81
C PRO A 133 0.39 -12.77 3.27
N GLY A 134 -0.94 -12.64 3.30
CA GLY A 134 -1.64 -11.42 2.85
C GLY A 134 -1.46 -10.20 3.77
N TRP A 135 -0.64 -10.31 4.80
CA TRP A 135 -0.31 -9.31 5.82
C TRP A 135 1.21 -9.27 6.05
N GLY A 136 1.66 -8.36 6.90
CA GLY A 136 3.07 -8.13 7.22
C GLY A 136 3.68 -6.97 6.46
N TRP A 137 4.95 -6.67 6.74
CA TRP A 137 5.73 -5.62 6.07
C TRP A 137 6.41 -6.17 4.83
N LYS A 138 6.19 -5.54 3.67
CA LYS A 138 6.59 -6.09 2.39
C LYS A 138 7.18 -5.04 1.47
N ALA A 139 8.12 -5.46 0.63
CA ALA A 139 8.31 -4.83 -0.67
C ALA A 139 7.34 -5.50 -1.66
N GLN A 140 6.53 -4.71 -2.36
CA GLN A 140 5.53 -5.21 -3.31
C GLN A 140 5.58 -4.42 -4.61
N VAL A 141 5.51 -5.16 -5.72
CA VAL A 141 5.28 -4.65 -7.06
C VAL A 141 3.97 -5.21 -7.57
N VAL A 142 3.12 -4.38 -8.16
CA VAL A 142 1.96 -4.80 -8.95
C VAL A 142 2.13 -4.21 -10.35
N HIS A 143 2.15 -5.09 -11.37
CA HIS A 143 2.40 -4.71 -12.76
C HIS A 143 1.35 -5.37 -13.68
N SER A 144 0.12 -4.90 -13.57
CA SER A 144 -1.06 -5.46 -14.23
C SER A 144 -1.20 -5.03 -15.70
N MET A 145 -0.67 -3.87 -16.08
CA MET A 145 -0.79 -3.27 -17.42
C MET A 145 0.27 -3.77 -18.40
N ARG A 146 0.56 -5.06 -18.39
CA ARG A 146 1.53 -5.68 -19.29
C ARG A 146 0.86 -6.48 -20.40
N PHE A 147 1.43 -6.45 -21.61
CA PHE A 147 0.92 -7.26 -22.73
C PHE A 147 0.86 -8.76 -22.40
N SER A 148 1.80 -9.25 -21.58
CA SER A 148 1.81 -10.64 -21.11
C SER A 148 0.66 -10.99 -20.17
N ALA A 149 -0.12 -10.02 -19.68
CA ALA A 149 -1.31 -10.25 -18.87
C ALA A 149 -2.55 -10.60 -19.71
N LEU A 150 -2.61 -10.20 -20.99
CA LEU A 150 -3.73 -10.48 -21.90
C LEU A 150 -4.16 -11.97 -21.95
N PRO A 151 -3.25 -12.95 -22.11
CA PRO A 151 -3.65 -14.36 -22.11
C PRO A 151 -4.18 -14.84 -20.76
N ALA A 152 -3.86 -14.16 -19.65
CA ALA A 152 -4.37 -14.50 -18.33
C ALA A 152 -5.79 -13.96 -18.07
N THR A 153 -6.29 -13.01 -18.86
CA THR A 153 -7.59 -12.36 -18.65
C THR A 153 -8.75 -13.35 -18.73
N ILE A 154 -8.83 -14.14 -19.80
CA ILE A 154 -9.93 -15.10 -20.00
C ILE A 154 -9.93 -16.18 -18.90
N PRO A 155 -8.80 -16.86 -18.61
CA PRO A 155 -8.75 -17.81 -17.50
C PRO A 155 -9.08 -17.19 -16.14
N THR A 156 -8.67 -15.94 -15.90
CA THR A 156 -9.03 -15.22 -14.67
C THR A 156 -10.55 -15.04 -14.56
N ALA A 157 -11.19 -14.55 -15.62
CA ALA A 157 -12.64 -14.35 -15.64
C ALA A 157 -13.39 -15.67 -15.37
N LEU A 158 -12.96 -16.77 -16.03
CA LEU A 158 -13.56 -18.09 -15.85
C LEU A 158 -13.39 -18.62 -14.42
N THR A 159 -12.18 -18.51 -13.86
CA THR A 159 -11.89 -19.03 -12.51
C THR A 159 -12.53 -18.18 -11.42
N VAL A 160 -12.69 -16.86 -11.61
CA VAL A 160 -13.46 -16.00 -10.70
C VAL A 160 -14.95 -16.34 -10.75
N ALA A 161 -15.52 -16.56 -11.95
CA ALA A 161 -16.91 -17.00 -12.07
C ALA A 161 -17.13 -18.36 -11.39
N TRP A 162 -16.20 -19.30 -11.60
CA TRP A 162 -16.20 -20.60 -10.93
C TRP A 162 -16.12 -20.46 -9.41
N ALA A 163 -15.23 -19.62 -8.90
CA ALA A 163 -15.09 -19.37 -7.45
C ALA A 163 -16.38 -18.78 -6.85
N ARG A 164 -17.07 -17.89 -7.58
CA ARG A 164 -18.37 -17.34 -7.14
C ARG A 164 -19.47 -18.41 -7.08
N MET A 165 -19.45 -19.39 -7.98
CA MET A 165 -20.44 -20.48 -8.01
C MET A 165 -20.14 -21.58 -6.98
N THR A 166 -18.86 -21.86 -6.71
CA THR A 166 -18.44 -23.05 -5.95
C THR A 166 -17.83 -22.75 -4.58
N GLY A 167 -17.56 -21.48 -4.27
CA GLY A 167 -16.80 -21.07 -3.09
C GLY A 167 -15.31 -21.41 -3.13
N THR A 168 -14.84 -22.09 -4.19
CA THR A 168 -13.44 -22.53 -4.30
C THR A 168 -12.59 -21.45 -4.97
N THR A 169 -11.80 -20.73 -4.17
CA THR A 169 -11.03 -19.55 -4.63
C THR A 169 -9.60 -19.85 -5.10
N GLN A 170 -9.04 -21.03 -4.80
CA GLN A 170 -7.64 -21.34 -5.12
C GLN A 170 -7.29 -21.24 -6.61
N PRO A 171 -8.11 -21.75 -7.56
CA PRO A 171 -7.82 -21.59 -8.99
C PRO A 171 -7.84 -20.13 -9.42
N ALA A 172 -8.75 -19.32 -8.86
CA ALA A 172 -8.86 -17.90 -9.16
C ALA A 172 -7.62 -17.14 -8.67
N ALA A 173 -7.09 -17.46 -7.50
CA ALA A 173 -5.89 -16.83 -6.95
C ALA A 173 -4.67 -16.95 -7.89
N ARG A 174 -4.46 -18.14 -8.48
CA ARG A 174 -3.36 -18.38 -9.43
C ARG A 174 -3.45 -17.51 -10.69
N TRP A 175 -4.66 -17.32 -11.23
CA TRP A 175 -4.85 -16.50 -12.42
C TRP A 175 -4.86 -15.01 -12.11
N VAL A 176 -5.40 -14.60 -10.96
CA VAL A 176 -5.29 -13.23 -10.45
C VAL A 176 -3.82 -12.83 -10.25
N GLN A 177 -2.94 -13.73 -9.79
CA GLN A 177 -1.50 -13.47 -9.76
C GLN A 177 -0.94 -13.26 -11.17
N LYS A 178 -1.23 -14.18 -12.09
CA LYS A 178 -0.80 -14.04 -13.49
C LYS A 178 -1.40 -12.83 -14.17
N LEU A 179 -2.52 -12.30 -13.74
CA LEU A 179 -3.07 -11.07 -14.26
C LEU A 179 -2.38 -9.85 -13.63
N SER A 180 -2.23 -9.83 -12.30
CA SER A 180 -1.64 -8.71 -11.56
C SER A 180 -0.14 -8.53 -11.79
N GLY A 181 0.59 -9.60 -12.12
CA GLY A 181 2.05 -9.54 -12.22
C GLY A 181 2.70 -9.18 -10.89
N ALA A 182 2.01 -9.52 -9.79
CA ALA A 182 2.43 -9.13 -8.47
C ALA A 182 3.70 -9.91 -8.07
N HIS A 183 4.64 -9.20 -7.49
CA HIS A 183 5.81 -9.74 -6.81
C HIS A 183 5.86 -9.16 -5.40
N GLU A 184 6.05 -10.02 -4.40
CA GLU A 184 6.08 -9.65 -2.99
C GLU A 184 7.26 -10.32 -2.31
N ALA A 185 7.93 -9.58 -1.43
CA ALA A 185 8.91 -10.12 -0.50
C ALA A 185 8.61 -9.57 0.90
N LEU A 186 8.46 -10.47 1.88
CA LEU A 186 8.44 -10.09 3.29
C LEU A 186 9.78 -9.46 3.67
N LEU A 187 9.73 -8.36 4.42
CA LEU A 187 10.91 -7.72 4.96
C LEU A 187 11.14 -8.21 6.39
N PRO A 188 12.22 -8.98 6.67
CA PRO A 188 12.50 -9.52 7.99
C PRO A 188 13.20 -8.47 8.87
N VAL A 189 12.59 -7.29 9.01
CA VAL A 189 13.11 -6.16 9.80
C VAL A 189 12.04 -5.65 10.76
N GLU A 190 12.48 -5.24 11.95
CA GLU A 190 11.60 -4.65 12.96
C GLU A 190 11.12 -3.27 12.51
N MET A 191 9.80 -3.10 12.34
CA MET A 191 9.24 -1.84 11.82
C MET A 191 9.42 -0.65 12.77
N ASP A 192 9.55 -0.90 14.08
CA ASP A 192 9.65 0.14 15.10
C ASP A 192 11.06 0.76 15.21
N SER A 193 12.00 0.24 14.43
CA SER A 193 13.36 0.74 14.26
C SER A 193 13.49 1.55 12.98
N TRP A 194 14.42 2.52 12.96
CA TRP A 194 14.70 3.33 11.77
C TRP A 194 15.41 2.50 10.70
N HIS A 195 14.82 2.49 9.50
CA HIS A 195 15.43 1.88 8.30
C HIS A 195 15.43 2.87 7.15
N THR A 196 16.36 2.68 6.22
CA THR A 196 16.37 3.38 4.93
C THR A 196 15.88 2.42 3.86
N TYR A 197 14.84 2.83 3.15
CA TYR A 197 14.17 2.08 2.10
C TYR A 197 14.47 2.71 0.75
N SER A 198 14.73 1.89 -0.27
CA SER A 198 15.00 2.37 -1.64
C SER A 198 14.22 1.58 -2.68
N LEU A 199 13.67 2.29 -3.65
CA LEU A 199 13.02 1.78 -4.87
C LEU A 199 13.74 2.31 -6.11
#